data_AF-X6LFV8-F1
#
_entry.id   AF-X6LFV8-F1
#
_cell.length_a   1.000
_cell.length_b   1.000
_cell.length_c   1.000
_cell.angle_alpha   90.00
_cell.angle_beta   90.00
_cell.angle_gamma   90.00
#
_symmetry.space_group_name_H-M   'P 1'
#
loop_
_entity.id
_entity.type
_entity.pdbx_description
1 polymer ?
#
loop_
_entity_poly.entity_id
_entity_poly.type
_entity_poly.pdbx_seq_one_letter_code
_entity_poly.pdbx_strand_id
1 'polypeptide(L)'
;KKKKGRVIDEAILYFRANILFTQFDVEGPADLTMIYITAWIADCLRTLSNQKTKADAKKKVSNTIGINKKFQIPGDAKFTFGVYFNKPKNYLSIIFNNSVIKP
;
A
#
# COMPACT_ATOMS: atom_id res chain seq x y z
N LYS A 1 8.06 26.70 -9.97
CA LYS A 1 8.59 25.79 -8.92
C LYS A 1 7.92 24.41 -9.11
N LYS A 2 8.61 23.41 -9.67
CA LYS A 2 8.03 22.05 -9.79
C LYS A 2 7.82 21.51 -8.38
N LYS A 3 6.56 21.24 -7.98
CA LYS A 3 6.28 20.51 -6.74
C LYS A 3 6.98 19.15 -6.86
N LYS A 4 7.87 18.82 -5.93
CA LYS A 4 8.31 17.43 -5.76
C LYS A 4 7.05 16.59 -5.55
N GLY A 5 6.79 15.66 -6.47
CA GLY A 5 5.71 14.70 -6.31
C GLY A 5 5.94 13.96 -5.00
N ARG A 6 4.89 13.75 -4.21
CA ARG A 6 5.00 12.84 -3.08
C ARG A 6 5.14 11.43 -3.65
N VAL A 7 5.73 10.52 -2.88
CA VAL A 7 5.86 9.10 -3.27
C VAL A 7 4.51 8.47 -3.70
N ILE A 8 3.40 8.96 -3.13
CA ILE A 8 2.04 8.53 -3.50
C ILE A 8 1.67 8.99 -4.91
N ASP A 9 2.01 10.23 -5.28
CA ASP A 9 1.72 10.77 -6.61
C ASP A 9 2.50 10.00 -7.68
N GLU A 10 3.75 9.67 -7.40
CA GLU A 10 4.61 8.87 -8.27
C GLU A 10 4.08 7.43 -8.40
N ALA A 11 3.66 6.81 -7.30
CA ALA A 11 3.08 5.47 -7.33
C ALA A 11 1.79 5.41 -8.16
N ILE A 12 0.91 6.42 -8.05
CA ILE A 12 -0.31 6.52 -8.86
C ILE A 12 0.04 6.73 -10.34
N LEU A 13 1.04 7.57 -10.62
CA LEU A 13 1.49 7.85 -11.99
C LEU A 13 2.00 6.59 -12.68
N TYR A 14 2.83 5.79 -12.00
CA TYR A 14 3.43 4.58 -12.56
C TYR A 14 2.59 3.32 -12.38
N PHE A 15 1.48 3.39 -11.63
CA PHE A 15 0.65 2.22 -11.27
C PHE A 15 0.26 1.35 -12.48
N ARG A 16 -0.21 1.97 -13.57
CA ARG A 16 -0.69 1.23 -14.76
C ARG A 16 0.42 0.43 -15.45
N ALA A 17 1.65 0.94 -15.45
CA ALA A 17 2.79 0.21 -15.99
C ALA A 17 3.24 -0.87 -15.00
N ASN A 18 3.37 -0.51 -13.73
CA ASN A 18 3.92 -1.38 -12.69
C ASN A 18 3.07 -2.63 -12.41
N ILE A 19 1.74 -2.54 -12.52
CA ILE A 19 0.84 -3.66 -12.23
C ILE A 19 0.88 -4.79 -13.28
N LEU A 20 1.50 -4.55 -14.45
CA LEU A 20 1.65 -5.55 -15.52
C LEU A 20 2.86 -6.46 -15.32
N PHE A 21 3.82 -6.05 -14.49
CA PHE A 21 5.02 -6.83 -14.23
C PHE A 21 4.79 -7.87 -13.12
N THR A 22 5.27 -9.09 -13.36
CA THR A 22 5.26 -10.17 -12.36
C THR A 22 6.55 -10.25 -11.56
N GLN A 23 7.61 -9.59 -12.04
CA GLN A 23 8.95 -9.54 -11.45
C GLN A 23 9.35 -8.07 -11.27
N PHE A 24 10.01 -7.77 -10.15
CA PHE A 24 10.47 -6.43 -9.83
C PHE A 24 11.86 -6.53 -9.22
N ASP A 25 12.85 -5.89 -9.85
CA ASP A 25 14.21 -5.83 -9.34
C ASP A 25 14.29 -4.73 -8.26
N VAL A 26 14.54 -5.16 -7.02
CA VAL A 26 14.61 -4.26 -5.87
C VAL A 26 16.05 -3.81 -5.67
N GLU A 27 16.33 -2.53 -5.96
CA GLU A 27 17.65 -1.94 -5.74
C GLU A 27 17.77 -1.27 -4.37
N GLY A 28 16.66 -0.75 -3.82
CA GLY A 28 16.69 -0.04 -2.56
C GLY A 28 15.38 0.02 -1.76
N PRO A 29 15.41 0.68 -0.59
CA PRO A 29 14.25 0.80 0.29
C PRO A 29 13.11 1.65 -0.31
N ALA A 30 13.43 2.52 -1.27
CA ALA A 30 12.42 3.28 -2.02
C ALA A 30 11.56 2.37 -2.89
N ASP A 31 12.16 1.35 -3.52
CA ASP A 31 11.46 0.38 -4.36
C ASP A 31 10.52 -0.49 -3.55
N LEU A 32 10.95 -0.92 -2.36
CA LEU A 32 10.08 -1.62 -1.42
C LEU A 32 8.83 -0.80 -1.07
N THR A 33 9.02 0.51 -0.87
CA THR A 33 7.91 1.43 -0.63
C THR A 33 7.00 1.53 -1.86
N MET A 34 7.58 1.59 -3.06
CA MET A 34 6.83 1.65 -4.32
C MET A 34 6.00 0.38 -4.58
N ILE A 35 6.58 -0.80 -4.35
CA ILE A 35 5.88 -2.09 -4.47
C ILE A 35 4.73 -2.16 -3.48
N TYR A 36 4.98 -1.78 -2.22
CA TYR A 36 3.96 -1.80 -1.18
C TYR A 36 2.77 -0.89 -1.53
N ILE A 37 3.04 0.34 -1.99
CA ILE A 37 1.98 1.27 -2.41
C ILE A 37 1.27 0.75 -3.66
N THR A 38 1.97 0.15 -4.62
CA THR A 38 1.35 -0.43 -5.83
C THR A 38 0.37 -1.55 -5.46
N ALA A 39 0.77 -2.48 -4.59
CA ALA A 39 -0.12 -3.53 -4.09
C ALA A 39 -1.32 -2.95 -3.33
N TRP A 40 -1.08 -1.89 -2.57
CA TRP A 40 -2.13 -1.19 -1.83
C TRP A 40 -3.18 -0.53 -2.74
N ILE A 41 -2.74 0.13 -3.82
CA ILE A 41 -3.63 0.72 -4.82
C ILE A 41 -4.47 -0.39 -5.48
N ALA A 42 -3.87 -1.53 -5.82
CA ALA A 42 -4.58 -2.65 -6.41
C ALA A 42 -5.72 -3.16 -5.51
N ASP A 43 -5.47 -3.29 -4.20
CA ASP A 43 -6.52 -3.68 -3.25
C ASP A 43 -7.60 -2.61 -3.06
N CYS A 44 -7.24 -1.34 -3.13
CA CYS A 44 -8.21 -0.25 -3.16
C CYS A 44 -9.16 -0.39 -4.35
N LEU A 45 -8.60 -0.64 -5.54
CA LEU A 45 -9.37 -0.84 -6.77
C LEU A 45 -10.26 -2.08 -6.70
N ARG A 46 -9.79 -3.20 -6.11
CA ARG A 46 -10.62 -4.40 -5.88
C ARG A 46 -11.81 -4.11 -4.96
N THR A 47 -11.59 -3.32 -3.91
CA THR A 47 -12.67 -2.94 -2.97
C THR A 47 -13.69 -2.01 -3.66
N LEU A 48 -13.20 -1.17 -4.57
CA LEU A 48 -13.99 -0.19 -5.31
C LEU A 48 -14.70 -0.76 -6.54
N SER A 49 -14.29 -1.92 -7.06
CA SER A 49 -14.79 -2.47 -8.34
C SER A 49 -16.32 -2.57 -8.42
N ASN A 50 -16.96 -2.80 -7.28
CA ASN A 50 -18.41 -3.01 -7.19
C ASN A 50 -19.19 -1.73 -6.83
N GLN A 51 -18.53 -0.57 -6.76
CA GLN A 51 -19.16 0.70 -6.37
C GLN A 51 -19.58 1.50 -7.62
N LYS A 52 -20.85 1.90 -7.68
CA LYS A 52 -21.43 2.60 -8.84
C LYS A 52 -21.33 4.12 -8.74
N THR A 53 -21.26 4.67 -7.52
CA THR A 53 -21.20 6.12 -7.29
C THR A 53 -19.94 6.52 -6.55
N LYS A 54 -19.48 7.75 -6.78
CA LYS A 54 -18.29 8.32 -6.10
C LYS A 54 -18.50 8.46 -4.58
N ALA A 55 -19.73 8.73 -4.14
CA ALA A 55 -20.06 8.88 -2.73
C ALA A 55 -19.97 7.54 -1.98
N ASP A 56 -20.55 6.49 -2.57
CA ASP A 56 -20.49 5.13 -2.00
C ASP A 56 -19.07 4.59 -2.00
N ALA A 57 -18.33 4.81 -3.10
CA ALA A 57 -16.91 4.51 -3.21
C ALA A 57 -16.08 5.14 -2.07
N LYS A 58 -16.29 6.44 -1.80
CA LYS A 58 -15.58 7.15 -0.74
C LYS A 58 -15.89 6.55 0.64
N LYS A 59 -17.17 6.31 0.93
CA LYS A 59 -17.60 5.70 2.20
C LYS A 59 -17.02 4.29 2.38
N LYS A 60 -17.07 3.47 1.32
CA LYS A 60 -16.55 2.10 1.30
C LYS A 60 -15.05 2.08 1.55
N VAL A 61 -14.27 2.91 0.85
CA VAL A 61 -12.82 3.00 1.05
C VAL A 61 -12.50 3.48 2.46
N SER A 62 -13.10 4.57 2.94
CA SER A 62 -12.84 5.06 4.30
C SER A 62 -13.13 4.01 5.36
N ASN A 63 -14.27 3.32 5.26
CA ASN A 63 -14.67 2.33 6.27
C ASN A 63 -13.89 1.01 6.15
N THR A 64 -13.77 0.46 4.95
CA THR A 64 -13.14 -0.85 4.76
C THR A 64 -11.62 -0.75 4.82
N ILE A 65 -11.05 0.24 4.16
CA ILE A 65 -9.60 0.36 3.94
C ILE A 65 -8.94 1.19 5.04
N GLY A 66 -9.56 2.30 5.45
CA GLY A 66 -8.99 3.21 6.46
C GLY A 66 -9.17 2.73 7.92
N ILE A 67 -10.32 2.13 8.24
CA ILE A 67 -10.66 1.79 9.63
C ILE A 67 -10.53 0.29 9.91
N ASN A 68 -11.01 -0.56 9.00
CA ASN A 68 -11.22 -1.98 9.30
C ASN A 68 -10.17 -2.93 8.70
N LYS A 69 -9.38 -2.49 7.72
CA LYS A 69 -8.40 -3.36 7.09
C LYS A 69 -7.22 -3.55 8.03
N LYS A 70 -7.08 -4.78 8.56
CA LYS A 70 -5.84 -5.21 9.22
C LYS A 70 -4.78 -5.36 8.15
N PHE A 71 -3.79 -4.49 8.20
CA PHE A 71 -2.67 -4.50 7.26
C PHE A 71 -1.79 -5.71 7.55
N GLN A 72 -1.44 -6.44 6.50
CA GLN A 72 -0.45 -7.49 6.60
C GLN A 72 0.91 -6.82 6.77
N ILE A 73 1.57 -7.10 7.88
CA ILE A 73 2.90 -6.55 8.16
C ILE A 73 3.98 -7.60 7.91
N PRO A 74 5.23 -7.18 7.63
CA PRO A 74 6.35 -8.10 7.57
C PRO A 74 6.44 -8.96 8.83
N GLY A 75 6.34 -10.29 8.68
CA GLY A 75 6.27 -11.24 9.78
C GLY A 75 4.88 -11.85 10.05
N ASP A 76 3.82 -11.35 9.41
CA ASP A 76 2.52 -12.03 9.39
C ASP A 76 2.52 -13.23 8.43
N ALA A 77 1.84 -14.31 8.81
CA ALA A 77 1.75 -15.52 7.99
C ALA A 77 1.09 -15.30 6.61
N LYS A 78 0.32 -14.23 6.45
CA LYS A 78 -0.37 -13.88 5.19
C LYS A 78 0.39 -12.83 4.37
N PHE A 79 1.57 -12.37 4.82
CA PHE A 79 2.34 -11.34 4.13
C PHE A 79 3.06 -11.92 2.90
N THR A 80 2.65 -11.47 1.72
CA THR A 80 3.11 -12.03 0.43
C THR A 80 4.50 -11.57 0.01
N PHE A 81 5.04 -10.50 0.59
CA PHE A 81 6.37 -9.96 0.23
C PHE A 81 7.47 -10.35 1.22
N GLY A 82 7.33 -11.46 1.94
CA GLY A 82 8.21 -11.82 3.06
C GLY A 82 9.70 -11.93 2.72
N VAL A 83 10.05 -12.20 1.45
CA VAL A 83 11.45 -12.26 0.98
C VAL A 83 12.12 -10.87 0.97
N TYR A 84 11.34 -9.81 0.80
CA TYR A 84 11.84 -8.45 0.64
C TYR A 84 11.80 -7.62 1.92
N PHE A 85 10.98 -8.02 2.91
CA PHE A 85 10.80 -7.26 4.13
C PHE A 85 11.22 -8.05 5.37
N ASN A 86 12.15 -7.47 6.12
CA ASN A 86 12.57 -8.02 7.39
C ASN A 86 11.48 -7.86 8.45
N LYS A 87 11.32 -8.88 9.31
CA LYS A 87 10.45 -8.82 10.48
C LYS A 87 10.87 -7.64 11.37
N PRO A 88 9.93 -6.80 11.85
CA PRO A 88 10.24 -5.69 12.73
C PRO A 88 10.86 -6.21 14.04
N LYS A 89 11.98 -5.60 14.44
CA LYS A 89 12.76 -6.01 15.61
C LYS A 89 12.18 -5.57 16.96
N ASN A 90 11.33 -4.54 16.99
CA ASN A 90 10.85 -3.96 18.24
C ASN A 90 9.38 -3.50 18.17
N TYR A 91 8.69 -3.49 19.32
CA TYR A 91 7.28 -3.11 19.43
C TYR A 91 7.02 -1.67 18.97
N LEU A 92 7.99 -0.76 19.16
CA LEU A 92 7.91 0.61 18.66
C LEU A 92 7.93 0.70 17.13
N SER A 93 8.68 -0.17 16.42
CA SER A 93 8.66 -0.20 14.97
C SER A 93 7.37 -0.84 14.43
N ILE A 94 6.74 -1.72 15.22
CA ILE A 94 5.39 -2.24 14.94
C ILE A 94 4.34 -1.13 15.13
N ILE A 95 4.42 -0.33 16.19
CA ILE A 95 3.48 0.77 16.45
C ILE A 95 3.65 1.89 15.43
N PHE A 96 4.88 2.29 15.07
CA PHE A 96 5.09 3.29 14.00
C PHE A 96 4.45 2.86 12.68
N ASN A 97 4.59 1.58 12.29
CA ASN A 97 3.92 1.04 11.10
C ASN A 97 2.40 1.02 11.24
N ASN A 98 1.85 0.74 12.42
CA ASN A 98 0.40 0.73 12.65
C ASN A 98 -0.22 2.14 12.80
N SER A 99 0.54 3.12 13.27
CA SER A 99 0.07 4.50 13.54
C SER A 99 0.17 5.41 12.32
N VAL A 100 1.09 5.16 11.38
CA VAL A 100 1.16 5.89 10.09
C VAL A 100 0.02 5.48 9.15
N ILE A 101 -0.59 4.32 9.41
CA ILE A 101 -1.59 3.70 8.54
C ILE A 101 -3.03 3.87 9.07
N LYS A 102 -3.20 4.28 10.34
CA LYS A 102 -4.50 4.75 10.83
C LYS A 102 -4.65 6.24 10.53
N PRO A 103 -5.78 6.70 9.95
CA PRO A 103 -6.05 8.12 9.77
C PRO A 103 -6.11 8.87 11.10
#